data_AF-A0A8H5U3B2-F1
#
_entry.id   AF-A0A8H5U3B2-F1
#
_cell.length_a   1.000
_cell.length_b   1.000
_cell.length_c   1.000
_cell.angle_alpha   90.00
_cell.angle_beta   90.00
_cell.angle_gamma   90.00
#
_symmetry.space_group_name_H-M   'P 1'
#
loop_
_entity.id
_entity.type
_entity.pdbx_description
1 polymer ?
#
loop_
_entity_poly.entity_id
_entity_poly.type
_entity_poly.pdbx_seq_one_letter_code
_entity_poly.pdbx_strand_id
1 'polypeptide(L)'
;MADSSPTVSSPPRRNSQQANTPQSATSTKNNRDGALVLHANSSATAWWSRFRYPVITAGIVLLLSPFTFLWPGQESIDTTNYAERTKRILKTTPLIDGHNDLPFMLRLELKNRIYDERFDFTNRLLGHTDLQRLRQGMVGGQFWSVYVDCDEHQKHFEDPSWIVRDTLEQIDVTRRFIREHPKDLEYCDTAACARKAFKNGRIASMIGIEGGHQVGGSIASLRQMYELGARYMTITHNCDNAFAMAASTVASGTADTGLAKLGKVAIKEMNRLGMMVDLSHVSHQTMRDVLSIARAPVIFSHSGAYAIEPHLRNVPDDVLRQVKQNGGIVMAVFLNRFLNMKHPEQASIHDVADHIFHIAEVCGWTCIGIGADFFGMSNVPIGLEDVSKYPSLMEVLMQRGATDEQIRLLAGENILRVWGNIEKSAMAIQATGEKPVEEEYEGREWHKGFSTDPYMLRGGLEEALKNGAKIEEDIFDLDAEGRPKILST
;
A
#
# COMPACT_ATOMS: atom_id res chain seq x y z
N MET A 1 -10.49 -12.39 63.07
CA MET A 1 -11.64 -12.11 62.20
C MET A 1 -11.25 -12.69 60.84
N ALA A 2 -11.69 -13.88 60.42
CA ALA A 2 -13.04 -14.46 60.46
C ALA A 2 -14.05 -13.55 59.74
N ASP A 3 -14.83 -13.99 58.76
CA ASP A 3 -14.99 -15.30 58.09
C ASP A 3 -15.56 -15.00 56.68
N SER A 4 -15.56 -15.78 55.59
CA SER A 4 -15.64 -17.23 55.36
C SER A 4 -15.55 -17.50 53.84
N SER A 5 -15.67 -18.75 53.38
CA SER A 5 -15.96 -19.10 51.96
C SER A 5 -17.23 -19.97 51.88
N PRO A 6 -17.83 -20.16 50.69
CA PRO A 6 -17.53 -21.42 49.98
C PRO A 6 -17.51 -21.35 48.43
N THR A 7 -17.14 -22.49 47.83
CA THR A 7 -17.15 -22.82 46.38
C THR A 7 -18.54 -23.27 45.89
N VAL A 8 -18.70 -23.65 44.61
CA VAL A 8 -19.28 -24.96 44.16
C VAL A 8 -19.42 -25.14 42.61
N SER A 9 -18.83 -26.24 42.12
CA SER A 9 -19.14 -27.14 40.98
C SER A 9 -19.54 -26.72 39.55
N SER A 10 -18.86 -27.35 38.57
CA SER A 10 -19.39 -27.88 37.27
C SER A 10 -19.76 -29.39 37.42
N PRO A 11 -20.09 -30.21 36.38
CA PRO A 11 -20.24 -29.98 34.94
C PRO A 11 -21.72 -30.17 34.46
N PRO A 12 -22.27 -31.27 33.86
CA PRO A 12 -21.75 -32.57 33.39
C PRO A 12 -21.62 -32.71 31.84
N ARG A 13 -21.36 -33.93 31.32
CA ARG A 13 -21.48 -34.33 29.90
C ARG A 13 -22.79 -35.12 29.65
N ARG A 14 -23.20 -35.27 28.38
CA ARG A 14 -23.97 -36.46 27.91
C ARG A 14 -23.42 -36.98 26.58
N ASN A 15 -23.71 -38.25 26.28
CA ASN A 15 -23.12 -39.06 25.22
C ASN A 15 -24.23 -39.74 24.38
N SER A 16 -23.85 -40.51 23.35
CA SER A 16 -24.68 -41.48 22.58
C SER A 16 -25.67 -40.87 21.54
N GLN A 17 -26.02 -41.52 20.42
CA GLN A 17 -25.46 -42.70 19.71
C GLN A 17 -26.08 -42.81 18.29
N GLN A 18 -25.30 -43.30 17.30
CA GLN A 18 -25.77 -44.02 16.08
C GLN A 18 -26.70 -43.25 15.08
N ALA A 19 -26.87 -43.64 13.80
CA ALA A 19 -26.31 -44.74 13.00
C ALA A 19 -26.20 -44.40 11.49
N ASN A 20 -25.59 -45.32 10.72
CA ASN A 20 -25.56 -45.44 9.25
C ASN A 20 -27.00 -45.48 8.64
N THR A 21 -27.27 -45.43 7.32
CA THR A 21 -26.52 -45.84 6.09
C THR A 21 -27.19 -45.22 4.83
N PRO A 22 -26.57 -45.20 3.61
CA PRO A 22 -27.11 -44.46 2.44
C PRO A 22 -27.69 -45.32 1.28
N GLN A 23 -28.53 -44.70 0.43
CA GLN A 23 -28.96 -45.10 -0.94
C GLN A 23 -29.22 -43.79 -1.74
N SER A 24 -28.93 -43.54 -3.03
CA SER A 24 -28.61 -44.32 -4.25
C SER A 24 -29.78 -44.54 -5.24
N ALA A 25 -29.45 -44.63 -6.55
CA ALA A 25 -30.30 -44.61 -7.76
C ALA A 25 -30.97 -43.26 -8.11
N THR A 26 -31.05 -42.69 -9.33
CA THR A 26 -30.84 -43.04 -10.77
C THR A 26 -32.06 -43.49 -11.60
N SER A 27 -32.65 -42.58 -12.39
CA SER A 27 -33.33 -42.76 -13.70
C SER A 27 -33.71 -41.35 -14.22
N THR A 28 -33.57 -40.84 -15.47
CA THR A 28 -33.50 -41.31 -16.87
C THR A 28 -34.82 -41.32 -17.70
N LYS A 29 -34.72 -40.77 -18.93
CA LYS A 29 -35.60 -40.88 -20.14
C LYS A 29 -36.80 -39.93 -20.41
N ASN A 30 -36.53 -38.97 -21.31
CA ASN A 30 -37.08 -38.79 -22.68
C ASN A 30 -38.58 -38.57 -23.02
N ASN A 31 -38.74 -37.62 -23.97
CA ASN A 31 -39.58 -37.61 -25.20
C ASN A 31 -41.01 -37.01 -25.24
N ARG A 32 -41.07 -35.84 -25.92
CA ARG A 32 -41.80 -35.54 -27.19
C ARG A 32 -43.34 -35.44 -27.27
N ASP A 33 -43.71 -34.28 -27.82
CA ASP A 33 -44.66 -34.01 -28.92
C ASP A 33 -46.18 -34.27 -28.72
N GLY A 34 -46.96 -33.20 -28.95
CA GLY A 34 -48.43 -33.20 -28.92
C GLY A 34 -49.01 -31.83 -29.29
N ALA A 35 -48.95 -31.46 -30.57
CA ALA A 35 -49.47 -30.17 -31.05
C ALA A 35 -50.98 -30.21 -31.32
N LEU A 36 -51.67 -29.09 -31.09
CA LEU A 36 -53.08 -28.91 -31.49
C LEU A 36 -53.18 -27.76 -32.50
N VAL A 37 -53.74 -28.04 -33.68
CA VAL A 37 -53.93 -27.05 -34.76
C VAL A 37 -55.38 -26.55 -34.77
N LEU A 38 -55.56 -25.23 -34.80
CA LEU A 38 -56.84 -24.60 -35.14
C LEU A 38 -56.60 -23.54 -36.21
N HIS A 39 -57.19 -23.74 -37.38
CA HIS A 39 -57.28 -22.72 -38.43
C HIS A 39 -58.62 -21.99 -38.36
N ALA A 40 -58.57 -20.66 -38.43
CA ALA A 40 -59.71 -19.80 -38.75
C ALA A 40 -59.27 -18.78 -39.82
N ASN A 41 -60.22 -18.35 -40.65
CA ASN A 41 -59.90 -17.80 -41.97
C ASN A 41 -59.60 -16.29 -42.03
N SER A 42 -58.95 -15.89 -43.12
CA SER A 42 -58.59 -14.51 -43.44
C SER A 42 -59.76 -13.64 -43.90
N SER A 43 -59.84 -12.37 -43.45
CA SER A 43 -60.32 -11.23 -44.26
C SER A 43 -60.27 -9.87 -43.53
N ALA A 44 -59.08 -9.24 -43.37
CA ALA A 44 -58.97 -7.85 -42.86
C ALA A 44 -57.71 -7.06 -43.28
N THR A 45 -56.83 -7.64 -44.11
CA THR A 45 -55.45 -7.17 -44.32
C THR A 45 -55.24 -6.32 -45.59
N ALA A 46 -56.06 -5.27 -45.78
CA ALA A 46 -56.06 -4.48 -47.02
C ALA A 46 -55.80 -2.96 -46.89
N TRP A 47 -55.94 -2.36 -45.70
CA TRP A 47 -55.87 -0.88 -45.55
C TRP A 47 -54.69 -0.39 -44.69
N TRP A 48 -54.41 -1.05 -43.56
CA TRP A 48 -53.39 -0.62 -42.59
C TRP A 48 -51.94 -0.83 -43.03
N SER A 49 -51.67 -1.57 -44.10
CA SER A 49 -50.31 -1.84 -44.60
C SER A 49 -49.66 -0.64 -45.31
N ARG A 50 -50.44 0.27 -45.89
CA ARG A 50 -49.91 1.41 -46.68
C ARG A 50 -49.43 2.61 -45.84
N PHE A 51 -49.89 2.76 -44.60
CA PHE A 51 -49.43 3.82 -43.68
C PHE A 51 -48.41 3.36 -42.63
N ARG A 52 -48.20 2.05 -42.49
CA ARG A 52 -47.31 1.50 -41.45
C ARG A 52 -45.85 1.90 -41.66
N TYR A 53 -45.36 1.89 -42.91
CA TYR A 53 -43.97 2.24 -43.20
C TYR A 53 -43.67 3.75 -43.07
N PRO A 54 -44.45 4.68 -43.65
CA PRO A 54 -44.20 6.12 -43.48
C PRO A 54 -44.20 6.58 -42.02
N VAL A 55 -45.12 6.07 -41.18
CA VAL A 55 -45.22 6.45 -39.76
C VAL A 55 -44.07 5.87 -38.94
N ILE A 56 -43.66 4.62 -39.21
CA ILE A 56 -42.49 4.02 -38.55
C ILE A 56 -41.19 4.73 -38.98
N THR A 57 -41.03 5.10 -40.26
CA THR A 57 -39.86 5.89 -40.69
C THR A 57 -39.87 7.30 -40.11
N ALA A 58 -41.02 7.96 -39.98
CA ALA A 58 -41.11 9.27 -39.33
C ALA A 58 -40.74 9.19 -37.85
N GLY A 59 -41.22 8.16 -37.13
CA GLY A 59 -40.84 7.92 -35.73
C GLY A 59 -39.36 7.59 -35.56
N ILE A 60 -38.76 6.81 -36.47
CA ILE A 60 -37.33 6.48 -36.43
C ILE A 60 -36.46 7.70 -36.83
N VAL A 61 -36.89 8.52 -37.79
CA VAL A 61 -36.17 9.76 -38.15
C VAL A 61 -36.26 10.81 -37.03
N LEU A 62 -37.33 10.84 -36.23
CA LEU A 62 -37.40 11.66 -35.00
C LEU A 62 -36.62 11.07 -33.81
N LEU A 63 -36.15 9.82 -33.90
CA LEU A 63 -35.23 9.19 -32.95
C LEU A 63 -33.76 9.17 -33.44
N LEU A 64 -33.53 9.47 -34.72
CA LEU A 64 -32.20 9.60 -35.35
C LEU A 64 -31.86 11.03 -35.79
N SER A 65 -32.80 11.97 -35.68
CA SER A 65 -32.48 13.39 -35.64
C SER A 65 -31.52 13.62 -34.49
N PRO A 66 -30.46 14.45 -34.65
CA PRO A 66 -29.63 14.85 -33.53
C PRO A 66 -30.45 15.79 -32.64
N PHE A 67 -31.25 15.19 -31.75
CA PHE A 67 -31.38 15.71 -30.41
C PHE A 67 -29.97 15.71 -29.82
N THR A 68 -29.25 16.79 -30.11
CA THR A 68 -28.24 17.32 -29.20
C THR A 68 -28.95 17.54 -27.89
N PHE A 69 -28.96 16.51 -27.05
CA PHE A 69 -29.16 16.68 -25.63
C PHE A 69 -28.16 17.76 -25.24
N LEU A 70 -28.69 18.93 -24.91
CA LEU A 70 -27.96 19.95 -24.17
C LEU A 70 -27.79 19.39 -22.77
N TRP A 71 -26.93 18.36 -22.67
CA TRP A 71 -26.08 18.18 -21.52
C TRP A 71 -25.54 19.57 -21.21
N PRO A 72 -25.86 20.16 -20.03
CA PRO A 72 -25.59 21.57 -19.77
C PRO A 72 -24.10 21.77 -20.02
N GLY A 73 -23.81 22.55 -21.07
CA GLY A 73 -22.49 22.52 -21.71
C GLY A 73 -21.46 22.83 -20.67
N GLN A 74 -20.63 21.84 -20.31
CA GLN A 74 -19.69 21.97 -19.20
C GLN A 74 -18.82 23.19 -19.49
N GLU A 75 -19.03 24.26 -18.72
CA GLU A 75 -18.66 25.61 -19.16
C GLU A 75 -17.21 25.61 -19.61
N SER A 76 -16.95 26.23 -20.77
CA SER A 76 -15.63 26.26 -21.38
C SER A 76 -14.70 27.13 -20.55
N ILE A 77 -14.16 26.53 -19.47
CA ILE A 77 -13.20 27.17 -18.58
C ILE A 77 -12.06 27.70 -19.44
N ASP A 78 -11.80 28.99 -19.29
CA ASP A 78 -10.68 29.69 -19.92
C ASP A 78 -9.41 28.84 -19.75
N THR A 79 -8.76 28.52 -20.87
CA THR A 79 -7.54 27.71 -20.91
C THR A 79 -6.40 28.32 -20.09
N THR A 80 -6.43 29.62 -19.82
CA THR A 80 -5.46 30.37 -19.00
C THR A 80 -5.87 30.50 -17.53
N ASN A 81 -7.12 30.18 -17.16
CA ASN A 81 -7.57 30.14 -15.77
C ASN A 81 -7.15 28.82 -15.10
N TYR A 82 -5.87 28.76 -14.74
CA TYR A 82 -5.26 27.57 -14.13
C TYR A 82 -5.92 27.19 -12.80
N ALA A 83 -6.37 28.15 -11.99
CA ALA A 83 -7.04 27.88 -10.71
C ALA A 83 -8.35 27.09 -10.88
N GLU A 84 -9.25 27.50 -11.77
CA GLU A 84 -10.49 26.75 -12.02
C GLU A 84 -10.22 25.43 -12.79
N ARG A 85 -9.19 25.35 -13.63
CA ARG A 85 -8.73 24.09 -14.25
C ARG A 85 -8.27 23.09 -13.19
N THR A 86 -7.37 23.49 -12.29
CA THR A 86 -6.90 22.69 -11.14
C THR A 86 -8.07 22.24 -10.27
N LYS A 87 -8.93 23.17 -9.85
CA LYS A 87 -10.12 22.92 -9.02
C LYS A 87 -11.15 22.01 -9.69
N ARG A 88 -11.26 22.00 -11.03
CA ARG A 88 -12.06 21.02 -11.79
C ARG A 88 -11.47 19.61 -11.71
N ILE A 89 -10.15 19.48 -11.84
CA ILE A 89 -9.46 18.19 -11.78
C ILE A 89 -9.54 17.62 -10.35
N LEU A 90 -9.15 18.39 -9.34
CA LEU A 90 -9.10 17.93 -7.95
C LEU A 90 -10.49 17.69 -7.31
N LYS A 91 -11.59 18.14 -7.96
CA LYS A 91 -12.97 17.75 -7.63
C LYS A 91 -13.38 16.37 -8.17
N THR A 92 -12.67 15.85 -9.16
CA THR A 92 -13.02 14.62 -9.90
C THR A 92 -11.96 13.53 -9.79
N THR A 93 -10.75 13.90 -9.40
CA THR A 93 -9.58 13.04 -9.21
C THR A 93 -9.02 13.28 -7.81
N PRO A 94 -8.80 12.23 -6.98
CA PRO A 94 -8.19 12.41 -5.69
C PRO A 94 -6.74 12.86 -5.87
N LEU A 95 -6.34 13.94 -5.18
CA LEU A 95 -4.93 14.19 -4.93
C LEU A 95 -4.46 13.19 -3.86
N ILE A 96 -3.51 12.33 -4.18
CA ILE A 96 -2.98 11.31 -3.27
C ILE A 96 -1.49 11.57 -3.06
N ASP A 97 -1.16 12.06 -1.87
CA ASP A 97 0.21 12.28 -1.45
C ASP A 97 0.87 10.98 -0.93
N GLY A 98 2.13 10.78 -1.28
CA GLY A 98 2.91 9.59 -1.00
C GLY A 98 3.58 9.49 0.38
N HIS A 99 3.79 10.60 1.13
CA HIS A 99 4.54 10.55 2.39
C HIS A 99 4.24 11.75 3.32
N ASN A 100 3.81 11.47 4.57
CA ASN A 100 3.51 12.50 5.59
C ASN A 100 3.62 11.91 7.02
N ASP A 101 4.43 12.56 7.85
CA ASP A 101 4.93 12.05 9.15
C ASP A 101 4.18 12.60 10.36
N LEU A 102 2.96 13.10 10.13
CA LEU A 102 2.06 13.46 11.23
C LEU A 102 1.97 12.37 12.33
N PRO A 103 1.92 11.05 12.05
CA PRO A 103 1.90 10.03 13.11
C PRO A 103 3.19 9.97 13.94
N PHE A 104 4.34 10.33 13.39
CA PHE A 104 5.59 10.45 14.15
C PHE A 104 5.54 11.65 15.10
N MET A 105 4.93 12.77 14.70
CA MET A 105 4.67 13.89 15.61
C MET A 105 3.69 13.53 16.73
N LEU A 106 2.66 12.71 16.45
CA LEU A 106 1.78 12.16 17.50
C LEU A 106 2.56 11.30 18.51
N ARG A 107 3.63 10.63 18.07
CA ARG A 107 4.57 9.90 18.95
C ARG A 107 5.43 10.85 19.77
N LEU A 108 6.07 11.81 19.13
CA LEU A 108 7.03 12.70 19.79
C LEU A 108 6.36 13.63 20.80
N GLU A 109 5.26 14.30 20.45
CA GLU A 109 4.65 15.32 21.31
C GLU A 109 3.61 14.75 22.28
N LEU A 110 2.73 13.86 21.80
CA LEU A 110 1.59 13.34 22.59
C LEU A 110 1.86 11.98 23.23
N LYS A 111 2.99 11.33 22.91
CA LYS A 111 3.29 9.93 23.28
C LYS A 111 2.12 8.99 22.91
N ASN A 112 1.60 9.18 21.69
CA ASN A 112 0.43 8.49 21.11
C ASN A 112 -0.92 8.65 21.85
N ARG A 113 -1.01 9.61 22.80
CA ARG A 113 -2.24 9.95 23.55
C ARG A 113 -3.10 10.97 22.80
N ILE A 114 -3.63 10.59 21.65
CA ILE A 114 -4.43 11.47 20.76
C ILE A 114 -5.79 11.93 21.32
N TYR A 115 -6.16 11.48 22.53
CA TYR A 115 -7.38 11.89 23.25
C TYR A 115 -7.09 12.94 24.34
N ASP A 116 -5.88 13.51 24.34
CA ASP A 116 -5.47 14.61 25.20
C ASP A 116 -6.08 15.92 24.66
N GLU A 117 -6.79 16.67 25.52
CA GLU A 117 -7.53 17.91 25.14
C GLU A 117 -6.66 18.99 24.49
N ARG A 118 -5.32 18.87 24.57
CA ARG A 118 -4.36 19.77 23.91
C ARG A 118 -4.19 19.49 22.41
N PHE A 119 -4.73 18.38 21.89
CA PHE A 119 -4.67 18.01 20.48
C PHE A 119 -6.05 18.01 19.83
N ASP A 120 -6.24 18.87 18.83
CA ASP A 120 -7.41 18.87 17.96
C ASP A 120 -6.95 19.06 16.51
N PHE A 121 -7.04 17.99 15.72
CA PHE A 121 -6.66 17.96 14.30
C PHE A 121 -7.62 18.75 13.40
N THR A 122 -8.80 19.13 13.89
CA THR A 122 -9.75 19.99 13.18
C THR A 122 -9.38 21.47 13.24
N ASN A 123 -8.58 21.86 14.25
CA ASN A 123 -7.99 23.19 14.39
C ASN A 123 -6.65 23.31 13.66
N ARG A 124 -6.18 24.56 13.46
CA ARG A 124 -4.86 24.80 12.87
C ARG A 124 -3.75 24.36 13.83
N LEU A 125 -2.96 23.38 13.40
CA LEU A 125 -1.79 22.89 14.14
C LEU A 125 -0.52 23.69 13.80
N LEU A 126 0.50 23.58 14.66
CA LEU A 126 1.87 23.95 14.29
C LEU A 126 2.44 22.93 13.29
N GLY A 127 3.36 23.36 12.43
CA GLY A 127 3.85 22.54 11.32
C GLY A 127 2.88 22.45 10.13
N HIS A 128 2.89 21.33 9.41
CA HIS A 128 2.48 21.28 8.00
C HIS A 128 1.10 20.69 7.70
N THR A 129 0.54 19.85 8.59
CA THR A 129 -0.70 19.10 8.32
C THR A 129 -1.74 19.31 9.42
N ASP A 130 -2.92 19.81 9.03
CA ASP A 130 -4.16 19.75 9.81
C ASP A 130 -5.36 19.54 8.86
N LEU A 131 -6.53 19.17 9.39
CA LEU A 131 -7.70 18.88 8.58
C LEU A 131 -8.14 20.08 7.74
N GLN A 132 -8.10 21.29 8.29
CA GLN A 132 -8.53 22.48 7.57
C GLN A 132 -7.68 22.70 6.32
N ARG A 133 -6.34 22.58 6.45
CA ARG A 133 -5.41 22.71 5.33
C ARG A 133 -5.49 21.55 4.33
N LEU A 134 -5.69 20.31 4.78
CA LEU A 134 -5.93 19.18 3.87
C LEU A 134 -7.16 19.42 2.98
N ARG A 135 -8.24 19.99 3.55
CA ARG A 135 -9.43 20.37 2.78
C ARG A 135 -9.16 21.55 1.84
N GLN A 136 -8.38 22.56 2.25
CA GLN A 136 -7.98 23.69 1.39
C GLN A 136 -7.11 23.24 0.21
N GLY A 137 -6.16 22.34 0.45
CA GLY A 137 -5.29 21.75 -0.58
C GLY A 137 -5.98 20.70 -1.48
N MET A 138 -7.27 20.44 -1.24
CA MET A 138 -8.09 19.46 -1.97
C MET A 138 -7.51 18.03 -1.94
N VAL A 139 -6.87 17.66 -0.83
CA VAL A 139 -6.30 16.32 -0.64
C VAL A 139 -7.40 15.26 -0.65
N GLY A 140 -7.28 14.29 -1.55
CA GLY A 140 -8.21 13.16 -1.71
C GLY A 140 -7.71 11.86 -1.09
N GLY A 141 -6.41 11.76 -0.79
CA GLY A 141 -5.79 10.68 -0.03
C GLY A 141 -4.39 11.02 0.45
N GLN A 142 -3.91 10.27 1.43
CA GLN A 142 -2.60 10.42 2.04
C GLN A 142 -2.10 9.04 2.45
N PHE A 143 -0.86 8.69 2.07
CA PHE A 143 -0.12 7.67 2.77
C PHE A 143 0.48 8.29 4.03
N TRP A 144 0.07 7.79 5.19
CA TRP A 144 0.61 8.20 6.48
C TRP A 144 1.81 7.32 6.81
N SER A 145 2.94 7.97 7.09
CA SER A 145 4.16 7.29 7.51
C SER A 145 3.99 6.75 8.93
N VAL A 146 4.35 5.49 9.15
CA VAL A 146 4.51 4.90 10.48
C VAL A 146 5.99 4.76 10.86
N TYR A 147 6.81 5.72 10.41
CA TYR A 147 8.23 5.84 10.73
C TYR A 147 8.55 5.67 12.22
N VAL A 148 9.67 5.02 12.47
CA VAL A 148 10.33 4.83 13.77
C VAL A 148 11.83 4.90 13.54
N ASP A 149 12.55 5.58 14.44
CA ASP A 149 13.99 5.81 14.28
C ASP A 149 14.83 4.53 14.13
N CYS A 150 15.90 4.65 13.36
CA CYS A 150 16.99 3.68 13.31
C CYS A 150 17.67 3.60 14.68
N ASP A 151 18.00 2.39 15.15
CA ASP A 151 18.79 2.23 16.38
C ASP A 151 20.29 2.34 16.07
N GLU A 152 20.89 3.50 16.36
CA GLU A 152 22.33 3.77 16.21
C GLU A 152 23.24 2.83 17.05
N HIS A 153 22.68 2.02 17.94
CA HIS A 153 23.41 1.10 18.81
C HIS A 153 23.23 -0.38 18.42
N GLN A 154 22.34 -0.68 17.45
CA GLN A 154 22.19 -2.03 16.90
C GLN A 154 23.45 -2.46 16.15
N LYS A 155 24.02 -3.62 16.48
CA LYS A 155 25.25 -4.15 15.88
C LYS A 155 24.97 -5.31 14.92
N HIS A 156 23.91 -6.06 15.21
CA HIS A 156 23.40 -7.15 14.41
C HIS A 156 21.88 -6.97 14.27
N PHE A 157 21.33 -7.26 13.09
CA PHE A 157 19.89 -7.04 12.83
C PHE A 157 18.96 -7.99 13.63
N GLU A 158 19.55 -8.98 14.30
CA GLU A 158 18.93 -9.90 15.27
C GLU A 158 18.90 -9.35 16.71
N ASP A 159 19.71 -8.32 17.02
CA ASP A 159 19.80 -7.78 18.39
C ASP A 159 18.40 -7.32 18.86
N PRO A 160 17.92 -7.75 20.03
CA PRO A 160 16.58 -7.42 20.51
C PRO A 160 16.35 -5.90 20.64
N SER A 161 15.60 -5.34 19.68
CA SER A 161 15.33 -3.91 19.59
C SER A 161 13.86 -3.57 19.87
N TRP A 162 13.64 -2.31 20.24
CA TRP A 162 12.33 -1.72 20.50
C TRP A 162 11.59 -1.33 19.21
N ILE A 163 12.29 -1.30 18.06
CA ILE A 163 11.80 -0.77 16.77
C ILE A 163 10.53 -1.49 16.30
N VAL A 164 10.47 -2.82 16.42
CA VAL A 164 9.30 -3.61 16.00
C VAL A 164 8.08 -3.32 16.88
N ARG A 165 8.27 -3.18 18.20
CA ARG A 165 7.20 -2.76 19.13
C ARG A 165 6.70 -1.36 18.76
N ASP A 166 7.61 -0.41 18.59
CA ASP A 166 7.27 0.98 18.31
C ASP A 166 6.55 1.10 16.96
N THR A 167 6.91 0.28 15.97
CA THR A 167 6.21 0.21 14.68
C THR A 167 4.76 -0.25 14.84
N LEU A 168 4.49 -1.24 15.71
CA LEU A 168 3.11 -1.64 16.05
C LEU A 168 2.34 -0.51 16.74
N GLU A 169 2.99 0.25 17.62
CA GLU A 169 2.39 1.43 18.27
C GLU A 169 2.11 2.56 17.26
N GLN A 170 2.95 2.75 16.25
CA GLN A 170 2.74 3.74 15.17
C GLN A 170 1.59 3.33 14.24
N ILE A 171 1.45 2.04 13.94
CA ILE A 171 0.28 1.53 13.21
C ILE A 171 -1.00 1.72 14.06
N ASP A 172 -0.98 1.39 15.36
CA ASP A 172 -2.13 1.61 16.25
C ASP A 172 -2.54 3.09 16.36
N VAL A 173 -1.61 4.01 16.63
CA VAL A 173 -1.96 5.44 16.76
C VAL A 173 -2.55 5.98 15.46
N THR A 174 -2.01 5.59 14.30
CA THR A 174 -2.53 5.97 12.98
C THR A 174 -3.93 5.39 12.76
N ARG A 175 -4.13 4.12 13.11
CA ARG A 175 -5.44 3.44 13.00
C ARG A 175 -6.47 3.95 14.01
N ARG A 176 -6.06 4.53 15.15
CA ARG A 176 -6.94 5.28 16.08
C ARG A 176 -7.26 6.67 15.53
N PHE A 177 -6.25 7.43 15.13
CA PHE A 177 -6.38 8.78 14.56
C PHE A 177 -7.35 8.84 13.37
N ILE A 178 -7.27 7.89 12.45
CA ILE A 178 -8.20 7.78 11.32
C ILE A 178 -9.64 7.48 11.78
N ARG A 179 -9.81 6.64 12.82
CA ARG A 179 -11.13 6.28 13.37
C ARG A 179 -11.80 7.40 14.15
N GLU A 180 -11.03 8.33 14.71
CA GLU A 180 -11.56 9.49 15.44
C GLU A 180 -12.16 10.55 14.51
N HIS A 181 -11.75 10.55 13.23
CA HIS A 181 -12.21 11.50 12.21
C HIS A 181 -13.05 10.85 11.09
N PRO A 182 -14.06 9.99 11.38
CA PRO A 182 -14.69 9.12 10.38
C PRO A 182 -15.60 9.85 9.38
N LYS A 183 -15.86 11.15 9.60
CA LYS A 183 -16.53 12.04 8.65
C LYS A 183 -15.59 12.50 7.53
N ASP A 184 -14.28 12.50 7.81
CA ASP A 184 -13.27 13.19 7.01
C ASP A 184 -12.19 12.25 6.49
N LEU A 185 -11.80 11.24 7.27
CA LEU A 185 -10.81 10.23 6.92
C LEU A 185 -11.49 8.86 6.78
N GLU A 186 -11.06 8.05 5.82
CA GLU A 186 -11.43 6.62 5.71
C GLU A 186 -10.15 5.81 5.53
N TYR A 187 -9.88 4.87 6.43
CA TYR A 187 -8.75 3.96 6.25
C TYR A 187 -8.98 3.11 5.01
N CYS A 188 -8.02 3.11 4.09
CA CYS A 188 -8.08 2.34 2.87
C CYS A 188 -6.85 1.49 2.65
N ASP A 189 -7.11 0.28 2.14
CA ASP A 189 -6.14 -0.79 2.02
C ASP A 189 -6.08 -1.37 0.59
N THR A 190 -6.84 -0.78 -0.33
CA THR A 190 -6.86 -1.07 -1.77
C THR A 190 -7.07 0.21 -2.56
N ALA A 191 -6.60 0.24 -3.81
CA ALA A 191 -6.85 1.33 -4.75
C ALA A 191 -8.37 1.51 -5.03
N ALA A 192 -9.13 0.42 -4.97
CA ALA A 192 -10.59 0.45 -5.04
C ALA A 192 -11.24 1.15 -3.83
N CYS A 193 -10.72 0.92 -2.61
CA CYS A 193 -11.16 1.66 -1.42
C CYS A 193 -10.84 3.15 -1.56
N ALA A 194 -9.61 3.51 -1.94
CA ALA A 194 -9.21 4.92 -2.02
C ALA A 194 -10.11 5.75 -2.97
N ARG A 195 -10.45 5.19 -4.14
CA ARG A 195 -11.42 5.79 -5.07
C ARG A 195 -12.83 5.92 -4.49
N LYS A 196 -13.27 4.94 -3.66
CA LYS A 196 -14.56 4.96 -2.97
C LYS A 196 -14.60 6.01 -1.85
N ALA A 197 -13.54 6.13 -1.06
CA ALA A 197 -13.42 7.13 0.02
C ALA A 197 -13.54 8.56 -0.54
N PHE A 198 -12.73 8.87 -1.56
CA PHE A 198 -12.78 10.16 -2.25
C PHE A 198 -14.16 10.47 -2.82
N LYS A 199 -14.81 9.50 -3.49
CA LYS A 199 -16.18 9.66 -4.01
C LYS A 199 -17.22 9.95 -2.90
N ASN A 200 -16.96 9.51 -1.67
CA ASN A 200 -17.79 9.79 -0.50
C ASN A 200 -17.40 11.08 0.24
N GLY A 201 -16.49 11.89 -0.30
CA GLY A 201 -16.02 13.13 0.31
C GLY A 201 -14.98 12.96 1.42
N ARG A 202 -14.45 11.75 1.61
CA ARG A 202 -13.41 11.44 2.62
C ARG A 202 -12.03 11.36 1.98
N ILE A 203 -11.02 11.73 2.75
CA ILE A 203 -9.62 11.53 2.44
C ILE A 203 -9.31 10.04 2.64
N ALA A 204 -8.81 9.39 1.60
CA ALA A 204 -8.33 8.01 1.69
C ALA A 204 -7.02 7.96 2.50
N SER A 205 -7.06 7.34 3.67
CA SER A 205 -5.91 7.25 4.58
C SER A 205 -5.27 5.86 4.50
N MET A 206 -4.09 5.81 3.89
CA MET A 206 -3.27 4.60 3.77
C MET A 206 -2.14 4.61 4.81
N ILE A 207 -1.45 3.48 4.99
CA ILE A 207 -0.31 3.34 5.91
C ILE A 207 0.91 2.84 5.14
N GLY A 208 2.07 3.45 5.37
CA GLY A 208 3.35 3.06 4.81
C GLY A 208 4.44 2.95 5.87
N ILE A 209 5.22 1.87 5.83
CA ILE A 209 6.38 1.64 6.71
C ILE A 209 7.60 2.27 6.05
N GLU A 210 8.40 3.01 6.81
CA GLU A 210 9.61 3.65 6.30
C GLU A 210 10.87 2.98 6.85
N GLY A 211 11.26 1.88 6.21
CA GLY A 211 12.54 1.19 6.43
C GLY A 211 12.38 -0.25 6.91
N GLY A 212 13.18 -1.15 6.34
CA GLY A 212 13.20 -2.57 6.70
C GLY A 212 13.69 -2.87 8.12
N HIS A 213 14.32 -1.91 8.82
CA HIS A 213 14.62 -2.05 10.25
C HIS A 213 13.34 -2.21 11.09
N GLN A 214 12.23 -1.61 10.66
CA GLN A 214 10.93 -1.69 11.33
C GLN A 214 10.30 -3.10 11.37
N VAL A 215 10.77 -4.05 10.54
CA VAL A 215 10.34 -5.45 10.58
C VAL A 215 11.35 -6.39 11.27
N GLY A 216 12.46 -5.86 11.81
CA GLY A 216 13.41 -6.61 12.64
C GLY A 216 13.99 -7.85 11.94
N GLY A 217 14.46 -7.69 10.70
CA GLY A 217 15.06 -8.78 9.92
C GLY A 217 14.11 -9.93 9.54
N SER A 218 12.80 -9.81 9.81
CA SER A 218 11.85 -10.91 9.71
C SER A 218 10.82 -10.74 8.60
N ILE A 219 10.82 -11.69 7.65
CA ILE A 219 9.79 -11.80 6.61
C ILE A 219 8.41 -12.13 7.21
N ALA A 220 8.37 -12.84 8.35
CA ALA A 220 7.14 -13.07 9.09
C ALA A 220 6.58 -11.77 9.69
N SER A 221 7.43 -10.91 10.27
CA SER A 221 7.02 -9.58 10.75
C SER A 221 6.48 -8.72 9.61
N LEU A 222 7.11 -8.73 8.43
CA LEU A 222 6.64 -8.03 7.23
C LEU A 222 5.21 -8.44 6.85
N ARG A 223 4.88 -9.75 6.88
CA ARG A 223 3.50 -10.24 6.70
C ARG A 223 2.55 -9.67 7.77
N GLN A 224 2.93 -9.70 9.05
CA GLN A 224 2.07 -9.20 10.12
C GLN A 224 1.79 -7.69 10.00
N MET A 225 2.78 -6.87 9.60
CA MET A 225 2.54 -5.44 9.38
C MET A 225 1.60 -5.18 8.18
N TYR A 226 1.66 -6.01 7.14
CA TYR A 226 0.71 -5.94 6.02
C TYR A 226 -0.72 -6.28 6.48
N GLU A 227 -0.92 -7.33 7.28
CA GLU A 227 -2.24 -7.67 7.85
C GLU A 227 -2.78 -6.57 8.78
N LEU A 228 -1.92 -5.90 9.56
CA LEU A 228 -2.31 -4.78 10.42
C LEU A 228 -2.67 -3.50 9.65
N GLY A 229 -2.22 -3.39 8.40
CA GLY A 229 -2.73 -2.43 7.43
C GLY A 229 -1.70 -1.65 6.61
N ALA A 230 -0.41 -1.95 6.74
CA ALA A 230 0.62 -1.34 5.90
C ALA A 230 0.46 -1.75 4.43
N ARG A 231 0.65 -0.82 3.49
CA ARG A 231 0.51 -1.06 2.05
C ARG A 231 1.74 -0.71 1.21
N TYR A 232 2.70 0.03 1.75
CA TYR A 232 4.10 -0.02 1.28
C TYR A 232 5.08 -0.31 2.42
N MET A 233 6.27 -0.76 2.05
CA MET A 233 7.46 -0.68 2.90
C MET A 233 8.63 -0.10 2.09
N THR A 234 9.22 0.99 2.58
CA THR A 234 10.49 1.54 2.11
C THR A 234 11.60 0.58 2.56
N ILE A 235 12.48 0.14 1.65
CA ILE A 235 13.41 -0.97 2.00
C ILE A 235 14.46 -0.53 3.03
N THR A 236 14.86 0.74 3.05
CA THR A 236 15.68 1.35 4.11
C THR A 236 15.07 2.67 4.56
N HIS A 237 15.51 3.21 5.70
CA HIS A 237 15.48 4.66 5.94
C HIS A 237 16.94 5.16 5.82
N ASN A 238 17.40 6.07 6.67
CA ASN A 238 18.79 6.56 6.73
C ASN A 238 19.79 5.59 7.41
N CYS A 239 19.44 4.31 7.55
CA CYS A 239 20.31 3.24 8.03
C CYS A 239 20.23 1.99 7.13
N ASP A 240 21.36 1.30 7.00
CA ASP A 240 21.42 -0.06 6.44
C ASP A 240 20.63 -1.04 7.33
N ASN A 241 20.12 -2.12 6.74
CA ASN A 241 19.45 -3.18 7.47
C ASN A 241 19.67 -4.55 6.79
N ALA A 242 19.06 -5.61 7.35
CA ALA A 242 19.17 -6.98 6.84
C ALA A 242 18.76 -7.15 5.35
N PHE A 243 18.02 -6.20 4.78
CA PHE A 243 17.48 -6.26 3.43
C PHE A 243 18.33 -5.50 2.41
N ALA A 244 18.83 -4.30 2.72
CA ALA A 244 19.59 -3.46 1.77
C ALA A 244 20.44 -2.37 2.41
N MET A 245 21.28 -1.75 1.57
CA MET A 245 22.07 -0.56 1.89
C MET A 245 21.31 0.76 1.62
N ALA A 246 21.49 1.75 2.50
CA ALA A 246 20.86 3.06 2.41
C ALA A 246 21.71 4.09 1.65
N ALA A 247 21.05 5.11 1.08
CA ALA A 247 21.72 6.22 0.40
C ALA A 247 22.60 7.06 1.35
N SER A 248 22.24 7.12 2.64
CA SER A 248 23.01 7.80 3.70
C SER A 248 24.36 7.14 3.97
N THR A 249 24.42 5.81 3.98
CA THR A 249 25.64 5.04 4.20
C THR A 249 26.62 5.22 3.03
N VAL A 250 26.10 5.26 1.80
CA VAL A 250 26.89 5.61 0.60
C VAL A 250 27.35 7.07 0.65
N ALA A 251 26.50 8.01 1.07
CA ALA A 251 26.87 9.41 1.27
C ALA A 251 27.97 9.61 2.34
N SER A 252 28.07 8.68 3.30
CA SER A 252 29.10 8.63 4.33
C SER A 252 30.44 8.04 3.83
N GLY A 253 30.52 7.66 2.56
CA GLY A 253 31.74 7.18 1.90
C GLY A 253 31.89 5.66 1.85
N THR A 254 30.89 4.88 2.27
CA THR A 254 30.89 3.42 2.13
C THR A 254 30.58 3.02 0.69
N ALA A 255 31.26 1.98 0.18
CA ALA A 255 31.02 1.47 -1.17
C ALA A 255 29.60 0.88 -1.30
N ASP A 256 28.87 1.23 -2.36
CA ASP A 256 27.49 0.79 -2.56
C ASP A 256 27.42 -0.72 -2.87
N THR A 257 26.81 -1.48 -1.96
CA THR A 257 26.68 -2.95 -2.04
C THR A 257 25.28 -3.41 -2.45
N GLY A 258 24.31 -2.50 -2.53
CA GLY A 258 22.97 -2.79 -3.04
C GLY A 258 22.10 -3.69 -2.14
N LEU A 259 21.38 -4.60 -2.79
CA LEU A 259 20.33 -5.43 -2.18
C LEU A 259 20.90 -6.75 -1.63
N ALA A 260 20.75 -6.96 -0.32
CA ALA A 260 21.22 -8.15 0.37
C ALA A 260 20.43 -9.42 0.00
N LYS A 261 20.92 -10.60 0.43
CA LYS A 261 20.29 -11.90 0.17
C LYS A 261 18.84 -11.94 0.68
N LEU A 262 18.62 -11.49 1.91
CA LEU A 262 17.28 -11.42 2.50
C LEU A 262 16.40 -10.37 1.80
N GLY A 263 16.97 -9.26 1.33
CA GLY A 263 16.26 -8.28 0.52
C GLY A 263 15.65 -8.89 -0.74
N LYS A 264 16.38 -9.76 -1.44
CA LYS A 264 15.92 -10.42 -2.68
C LYS A 264 14.68 -11.29 -2.45
N VAL A 265 14.60 -11.99 -1.32
CA VAL A 265 13.41 -12.77 -0.93
C VAL A 265 12.30 -11.91 -0.31
N ALA A 266 12.64 -10.78 0.34
CA ALA A 266 11.65 -9.80 0.79
C ALA A 266 10.90 -9.16 -0.40
N ILE A 267 11.59 -8.76 -1.47
CA ILE A 267 10.93 -8.26 -2.70
C ILE A 267 9.99 -9.32 -3.30
N LYS A 268 10.44 -10.58 -3.36
CA LYS A 268 9.61 -11.71 -3.82
C LYS A 268 8.32 -11.86 -3.00
N GLU A 269 8.41 -11.78 -1.67
CA GLU A 269 7.26 -11.85 -0.75
C GLU A 269 6.35 -10.63 -0.85
N MET A 270 6.90 -9.41 -0.92
CA MET A 270 6.12 -8.18 -1.09
C MET A 270 5.30 -8.23 -2.39
N ASN A 271 5.91 -8.68 -3.49
CA ASN A 271 5.20 -8.92 -4.75
C ASN A 271 4.12 -10.01 -4.63
N ARG A 272 4.34 -11.05 -3.82
CA ARG A 272 3.36 -12.13 -3.56
C ARG A 272 2.20 -11.65 -2.69
N LEU A 273 2.44 -10.75 -1.73
CA LEU A 273 1.44 -10.17 -0.83
C LEU A 273 0.56 -9.12 -1.51
N GLY A 274 1.15 -8.29 -2.37
CA GLY A 274 0.57 -7.02 -2.83
C GLY A 274 1.04 -5.82 -2.01
N MET A 275 2.07 -5.99 -1.20
CA MET A 275 2.76 -4.89 -0.53
C MET A 275 3.61 -4.15 -1.55
N MET A 276 3.41 -2.83 -1.64
CA MET A 276 4.16 -2.00 -2.58
C MET A 276 5.60 -1.85 -2.09
N VAL A 277 6.54 -2.03 -3.03
CA VAL A 277 7.97 -1.88 -2.80
C VAL A 277 8.33 -0.41 -2.99
N ASP A 278 8.81 0.25 -1.95
CA ASP A 278 9.25 1.64 -2.01
C ASP A 278 10.78 1.76 -2.02
N LEU A 279 11.29 2.51 -3.00
CA LEU A 279 12.70 2.75 -3.28
C LEU A 279 13.16 4.18 -2.95
N SER A 280 12.38 4.93 -2.18
CA SER A 280 12.93 6.07 -1.43
C SER A 280 13.95 5.56 -0.40
N HIS A 281 14.84 6.44 0.08
CA HIS A 281 15.95 6.14 1.02
C HIS A 281 17.04 5.13 0.61
N VAL A 282 16.75 4.16 -0.26
CA VAL A 282 17.70 3.10 -0.62
C VAL A 282 18.90 3.61 -1.43
N SER A 283 20.01 2.86 -1.40
CA SER A 283 21.19 3.16 -2.20
C SER A 283 20.93 3.04 -3.72
N HIS A 284 21.79 3.68 -4.52
CA HIS A 284 21.65 3.70 -5.98
C HIS A 284 21.79 2.30 -6.60
N GLN A 285 22.65 1.44 -6.06
CA GLN A 285 22.71 0.03 -6.49
C GLN A 285 21.45 -0.73 -6.04
N THR A 286 20.92 -0.48 -4.84
CA THR A 286 19.67 -1.12 -4.37
C THR A 286 18.50 -0.82 -5.30
N MET A 287 18.35 0.42 -5.79
CA MET A 287 17.31 0.77 -6.77
C MET A 287 17.34 -0.14 -8.01
N ARG A 288 18.55 -0.40 -8.53
CA ARG A 288 18.78 -1.20 -9.74
C ARG A 288 18.59 -2.70 -9.48
N ASP A 289 19.13 -3.19 -8.37
CA ASP A 289 18.97 -4.58 -7.94
C ASP A 289 17.50 -4.95 -7.77
N VAL A 290 16.70 -4.10 -7.10
CA VAL A 290 15.27 -4.34 -6.91
C VAL A 290 14.50 -4.27 -8.24
N LEU A 291 14.75 -3.27 -9.08
CA LEU A 291 14.11 -3.15 -10.40
C LEU A 291 14.45 -4.33 -11.33
N SER A 292 15.61 -4.98 -11.16
CA SER A 292 15.99 -6.17 -11.92
C SER A 292 15.22 -7.45 -11.55
N ILE A 293 14.58 -7.50 -10.37
CA ILE A 293 13.86 -8.69 -9.87
C ILE A 293 12.36 -8.46 -9.59
N ALA A 294 11.89 -7.21 -9.57
CA ALA A 294 10.52 -6.87 -9.19
C ALA A 294 9.48 -7.39 -10.21
N ARG A 295 8.60 -8.30 -9.74
CA ARG A 295 7.49 -8.92 -10.50
C ARG A 295 6.20 -8.08 -10.48
N ALA A 296 6.25 -6.92 -9.83
CA ALA A 296 5.17 -5.95 -9.73
C ALA A 296 5.76 -4.53 -9.87
N PRO A 297 4.94 -3.53 -10.22
CA PRO A 297 5.37 -2.14 -10.17
C PRO A 297 5.97 -1.73 -8.80
N VAL A 298 6.96 -0.84 -8.82
CA VAL A 298 7.55 -0.22 -7.61
C VAL A 298 7.09 1.23 -7.45
N ILE A 299 7.27 1.79 -6.25
CA ILE A 299 7.10 3.23 -5.98
C ILE A 299 8.43 3.84 -5.52
N PHE A 300 8.54 5.16 -5.62
CA PHE A 300 9.36 5.97 -4.73
C PHE A 300 8.38 6.91 -4.03
N SER A 301 8.08 6.71 -2.75
CA SER A 301 7.07 7.47 -2.01
C SER A 301 7.39 8.96 -1.86
N HIS A 302 8.68 9.32 -1.85
CA HIS A 302 9.18 10.69 -1.82
C HIS A 302 10.64 10.75 -2.32
N SER A 303 10.87 11.09 -3.59
CA SER A 303 12.21 11.29 -4.18
C SER A 303 12.23 12.25 -5.38
N GLY A 304 13.37 12.91 -5.64
CA GLY A 304 13.56 13.87 -6.73
C GLY A 304 14.37 13.34 -7.93
N ALA A 305 14.77 14.22 -8.86
CA ALA A 305 15.55 13.89 -10.06
C ALA A 305 17.05 14.13 -9.85
N TYR A 306 17.89 13.11 -10.01
CA TYR A 306 19.34 13.24 -9.77
C TYR A 306 20.05 14.15 -10.80
N ALA A 307 19.51 14.25 -12.01
CA ALA A 307 20.06 15.10 -13.07
C ALA A 307 19.76 16.59 -12.88
N ILE A 308 18.83 16.96 -11.99
CA ILE A 308 18.53 18.36 -11.63
C ILE A 308 19.31 18.76 -10.38
N GLU A 309 19.20 17.98 -9.31
CA GLU A 309 20.02 18.12 -8.09
C GLU A 309 20.73 16.78 -7.79
N PRO A 310 22.07 16.69 -7.98
CA PRO A 310 22.89 15.48 -7.76
C PRO A 310 23.02 14.92 -6.33
N HIS A 311 21.91 14.91 -5.58
CA HIS A 311 21.82 14.38 -4.22
C HIS A 311 21.48 12.88 -4.22
N LEU A 312 22.13 12.04 -3.40
CA LEU A 312 21.97 10.57 -3.46
C LEU A 312 20.57 10.04 -3.11
N ARG A 313 19.72 10.84 -2.44
CA ARG A 313 18.28 10.53 -2.26
C ARG A 313 17.44 10.71 -3.53
N ASN A 314 17.97 11.32 -4.59
CA ASN A 314 17.30 11.51 -5.88
C ASN A 314 17.57 10.36 -6.85
N VAL A 315 16.63 10.14 -7.77
CA VAL A 315 16.58 9.00 -8.68
C VAL A 315 17.41 9.26 -9.95
N PRO A 316 18.39 8.40 -10.31
CA PRO A 316 19.13 8.50 -11.55
C PRO A 316 18.31 8.23 -12.81
N ASP A 317 18.75 8.84 -13.91
CA ASP A 317 18.13 8.76 -15.24
C ASP A 317 17.97 7.33 -15.79
N ASP A 318 18.93 6.45 -15.54
CA ASP A 318 18.85 5.03 -15.92
C ASP A 318 17.91 4.23 -15.01
N VAL A 319 17.72 4.67 -13.76
CA VAL A 319 16.70 4.13 -12.84
C VAL A 319 15.31 4.62 -13.28
N LEU A 320 15.14 5.90 -13.62
CA LEU A 320 13.88 6.44 -14.18
C LEU A 320 13.43 5.68 -15.44
N ARG A 321 14.35 5.31 -16.33
CA ARG A 321 14.07 4.46 -17.51
C ARG A 321 13.65 3.04 -17.13
N GLN A 322 14.18 2.47 -16.05
CA GLN A 322 13.76 1.16 -15.53
C GLN A 322 12.38 1.24 -14.84
N VAL A 323 12.07 2.30 -14.07
CA VAL A 323 10.73 2.51 -13.49
C VAL A 323 9.65 2.58 -14.58
N LYS A 324 9.95 3.22 -15.72
CA LYS A 324 9.08 3.24 -16.90
C LYS A 324 8.79 1.84 -17.46
N GLN A 325 9.79 0.95 -17.50
CA GLN A 325 9.66 -0.42 -17.99
C GLN A 325 8.93 -1.33 -17.00
N ASN A 326 9.24 -1.21 -15.71
CA ASN A 326 8.56 -1.86 -14.58
C ASN A 326 7.09 -1.37 -14.42
N GLY A 327 6.77 -0.18 -14.94
CA GLY A 327 5.44 0.42 -14.87
C GLY A 327 5.13 1.10 -13.54
N GLY A 328 6.17 1.41 -12.74
CA GLY A 328 6.07 2.05 -11.43
C GLY A 328 5.75 3.54 -11.45
N ILE A 329 6.14 4.23 -10.36
CA ILE A 329 5.99 5.68 -10.17
C ILE A 329 7.12 6.24 -9.28
N VAL A 330 7.55 7.46 -9.55
CA VAL A 330 8.34 8.30 -8.63
C VAL A 330 7.44 9.44 -8.15
N MET A 331 7.34 9.64 -6.84
CA MET A 331 6.48 10.66 -6.23
C MET A 331 7.36 11.82 -5.74
N ALA A 332 7.13 13.01 -6.27
CA ALA A 332 8.06 14.13 -6.16
C ALA A 332 8.10 14.70 -4.73
N VAL A 333 9.32 14.76 -4.17
CA VAL A 333 9.64 15.21 -2.81
C VAL A 333 9.78 16.72 -2.72
N PHE A 334 9.37 17.31 -1.58
CA PHE A 334 9.50 18.75 -1.33
C PHE A 334 10.72 19.11 -0.46
N LEU A 335 11.57 18.15 -0.06
CA LEU A 335 12.67 18.43 0.87
C LEU A 335 13.76 19.30 0.23
N ASN A 336 13.90 20.53 0.74
CA ASN A 336 14.75 21.59 0.17
C ASN A 336 16.17 21.16 -0.21
N ARG A 337 16.86 20.33 0.60
CA ARG A 337 18.23 19.84 0.31
C ARG A 337 18.30 18.88 -0.88
N PHE A 338 17.19 18.25 -1.24
CA PHE A 338 17.08 17.36 -2.40
C PHE A 338 16.65 18.11 -3.66
N LEU A 339 16.28 19.40 -3.54
CA LEU A 339 15.89 20.29 -4.64
C LEU A 339 16.98 21.32 -4.97
N ASN A 340 17.65 21.83 -3.93
CA ASN A 340 18.73 22.81 -4.03
C ASN A 340 19.69 22.60 -2.85
N MET A 341 20.68 21.73 -3.02
CA MET A 341 21.65 21.35 -1.99
C MET A 341 22.57 22.51 -1.61
N LYS A 342 22.83 23.42 -2.56
CA LYS A 342 23.73 24.56 -2.39
C LYS A 342 23.09 25.72 -1.61
N HIS A 343 21.81 25.97 -1.84
CA HIS A 343 21.01 27.04 -1.27
C HIS A 343 19.62 26.53 -0.83
N PRO A 344 19.54 25.60 0.14
CA PRO A 344 18.26 25.00 0.55
C PRO A 344 17.30 26.02 1.19
N GLU A 345 17.79 27.16 1.66
CA GLU A 345 16.97 28.29 2.12
C GLU A 345 16.26 29.05 0.97
N GLN A 346 16.63 28.77 -0.29
CA GLN A 346 16.07 29.38 -1.50
C GLN A 346 15.23 28.39 -2.33
N ALA A 347 15.16 27.11 -1.94
CA ALA A 347 14.36 26.10 -2.62
C ALA A 347 12.87 26.47 -2.64
N SER A 348 12.20 26.23 -3.76
CA SER A 348 10.86 26.74 -4.04
C SER A 348 9.96 25.74 -4.78
N ILE A 349 8.70 26.13 -4.93
CA ILE A 349 7.72 25.47 -5.80
C ILE A 349 8.18 25.32 -7.26
N HIS A 350 9.13 26.13 -7.71
CA HIS A 350 9.70 26.06 -9.06
C HIS A 350 10.72 24.92 -9.20
N ASP A 351 11.59 24.71 -8.21
CA ASP A 351 12.55 23.60 -8.17
C ASP A 351 11.81 22.25 -8.13
N VAL A 352 10.73 22.15 -7.35
CA VAL A 352 9.81 20.98 -7.35
C VAL A 352 9.19 20.75 -8.73
N ALA A 353 8.75 21.82 -9.41
CA ALA A 353 8.20 21.72 -10.74
C ALA A 353 9.26 21.29 -11.78
N ASP A 354 10.51 21.76 -11.67
CA ASP A 354 11.62 21.35 -12.54
C ASP A 354 11.97 19.85 -12.35
N HIS A 355 11.92 19.35 -11.11
CA HIS A 355 12.02 17.91 -10.82
C HIS A 355 10.88 17.11 -11.45
N ILE A 356 9.63 17.58 -11.36
CA ILE A 356 8.45 16.94 -11.94
C ILE A 356 8.56 16.87 -13.48
N PHE A 357 8.97 17.98 -14.13
CA PHE A 357 9.13 18.01 -15.59
C PHE A 357 10.24 17.06 -16.06
N HIS A 358 11.40 17.03 -15.39
CA HIS A 358 12.49 16.11 -15.76
C HIS A 358 12.09 14.64 -15.64
N ILE A 359 11.44 14.26 -14.53
CA ILE A 359 10.96 12.88 -14.35
C ILE A 359 9.92 12.54 -15.43
N ALA A 360 9.02 13.47 -15.73
CA ALA A 360 7.99 13.29 -16.75
C ALA A 360 8.56 13.26 -18.19
N GLU A 361 9.71 13.86 -18.46
CA GLU A 361 10.44 13.73 -19.73
C GLU A 361 11.07 12.33 -19.86
N VAL A 362 11.85 11.91 -18.86
CA VAL A 362 12.60 10.64 -18.92
C VAL A 362 11.67 9.42 -18.81
N CYS A 363 10.86 9.34 -17.75
CA CYS A 363 9.99 8.18 -17.50
C CYS A 363 8.54 8.35 -17.99
N GLY A 364 8.12 9.56 -18.35
CA GLY A 364 6.78 9.83 -18.86
C GLY A 364 5.79 10.27 -17.78
N TRP A 365 4.81 11.09 -18.16
CA TRP A 365 3.75 11.59 -17.26
C TRP A 365 2.89 10.51 -16.59
N THR A 366 2.99 9.24 -16.99
CA THR A 366 2.35 8.09 -16.31
C THR A 366 3.15 7.54 -15.13
N CYS A 367 4.35 8.08 -14.88
CA CYS A 367 5.34 7.60 -13.91
C CYS A 367 5.69 8.66 -12.85
N ILE A 368 5.04 9.83 -12.84
CA ILE A 368 5.25 10.90 -11.83
C ILE A 368 4.03 11.02 -10.89
N GLY A 369 4.28 11.28 -9.61
CA GLY A 369 3.29 11.59 -8.57
C GLY A 369 3.78 12.67 -7.62
N ILE A 370 3.12 12.85 -6.47
CA ILE A 370 3.50 13.82 -5.44
C ILE A 370 3.71 13.10 -4.10
N GLY A 371 4.82 13.35 -3.43
CA GLY A 371 5.20 12.70 -2.18
C GLY A 371 5.88 13.69 -1.27
N ALA A 372 5.09 14.55 -0.63
CA ALA A 372 5.57 15.83 -0.11
C ALA A 372 6.62 15.72 1.01
N ASP A 373 6.64 14.64 1.80
CA ASP A 373 7.56 14.47 2.94
C ASP A 373 7.28 15.52 4.06
N PHE A 374 6.00 15.89 4.19
CA PHE A 374 5.56 16.85 5.21
C PHE A 374 5.68 16.24 6.61
N PHE A 375 6.31 17.01 7.51
CA PHE A 375 6.77 16.61 8.86
C PHE A 375 8.05 15.76 8.93
N GLY A 376 8.49 15.08 7.86
CA GLY A 376 9.85 14.51 7.77
C GLY A 376 10.94 15.58 7.69
N MET A 377 10.59 16.81 7.29
CA MET A 377 11.51 17.95 7.17
C MET A 377 11.21 19.14 8.10
N SER A 378 12.25 19.88 8.49
CA SER A 378 12.18 21.08 9.34
C SER A 378 11.97 22.40 8.58
N ASN A 379 12.20 22.41 7.27
CA ASN A 379 11.98 23.53 6.37
C ASN A 379 11.48 22.99 5.03
N VAL A 380 10.51 23.68 4.45
CA VAL A 380 9.78 23.34 3.21
C VAL A 380 10.03 24.40 2.12
N PRO A 381 9.68 24.16 0.85
CA PRO A 381 9.98 25.09 -0.24
C PRO A 381 9.08 26.33 -0.19
N ILE A 382 9.63 27.46 -0.64
CA ILE A 382 8.87 28.71 -0.80
C ILE A 382 7.71 28.48 -1.79
N GLY A 383 6.48 28.76 -1.36
CA GLY A 383 5.23 28.47 -2.08
C GLY A 383 4.58 27.13 -1.74
N LEU A 384 5.25 26.25 -0.99
CA LEU A 384 4.79 24.92 -0.56
C LEU A 384 4.82 24.76 0.97
N GLU A 385 4.43 25.82 1.70
CA GLU A 385 4.63 25.92 3.15
C GLU A 385 3.83 24.90 3.98
N ASP A 386 2.76 24.33 3.43
CA ASP A 386 1.93 23.30 4.08
C ASP A 386 1.01 22.58 3.09
N VAL A 387 0.25 21.58 3.57
CA VAL A 387 -0.68 20.78 2.76
C VAL A 387 -1.80 21.58 2.08
N SER A 388 -1.98 22.89 2.36
CA SER A 388 -2.91 23.72 1.60
C SER A 388 -2.41 24.08 0.19
N LYS A 389 -1.12 23.88 -0.08
CA LYS A 389 -0.42 24.44 -1.26
C LYS A 389 -0.38 23.56 -2.51
N TYR A 390 -0.89 22.33 -2.45
CA TYR A 390 -0.93 21.46 -3.63
C TYR A 390 -1.62 22.08 -4.87
N PRO A 391 -2.72 22.86 -4.77
CA PRO A 391 -3.32 23.52 -5.93
C PRO A 391 -2.35 24.51 -6.60
N SER A 392 -1.54 25.24 -5.82
CA SER A 392 -0.52 26.16 -6.33
C SER A 392 0.51 25.43 -7.20
N LEU A 393 0.89 24.19 -6.84
CA LEU A 393 1.83 23.39 -7.63
C LEU A 393 1.22 23.00 -8.98
N MET A 394 -0.05 22.60 -8.99
CA MET A 394 -0.77 22.30 -10.24
C MET A 394 -0.85 23.54 -11.13
N GLU A 395 -1.11 24.72 -10.56
CA GLU A 395 -1.15 25.98 -11.30
C GLU A 395 0.22 26.35 -11.89
N VAL A 396 1.31 26.25 -11.12
CA VAL A 396 2.68 26.46 -11.61
C VAL A 396 3.05 25.49 -12.73
N LEU A 397 2.66 24.22 -12.61
CA LEU A 397 2.88 23.21 -13.66
C LEU A 397 2.07 23.51 -14.93
N MET A 398 0.80 23.92 -14.81
CA MET A 398 0.00 24.32 -15.97
C MET A 398 0.50 25.61 -16.64
N GLN A 399 0.96 26.60 -15.86
CA GLN A 399 1.61 27.81 -16.37
C GLN A 399 2.87 27.48 -17.18
N ARG A 400 3.61 26.44 -16.77
CA ARG A 400 4.77 25.88 -17.47
C ARG A 400 4.40 24.89 -18.60
N GLY A 401 3.11 24.74 -18.93
CA GLY A 401 2.63 23.98 -20.10
C GLY A 401 1.99 22.63 -19.82
N ALA A 402 1.81 22.22 -18.56
CA ALA A 402 1.11 20.97 -18.25
C ALA A 402 -0.38 21.02 -18.62
N THR A 403 -0.86 19.95 -19.28
CA THR A 403 -2.26 19.75 -19.65
C THR A 403 -3.09 19.23 -18.47
N ASP A 404 -4.42 19.40 -18.55
CA ASP A 404 -5.34 18.87 -17.52
C ASP A 404 -5.16 17.34 -17.32
N GLU A 405 -4.89 16.59 -18.39
CA GLU A 405 -4.64 15.14 -18.30
C GLU A 405 -3.33 14.82 -17.57
N GLN A 406 -2.27 15.57 -17.80
CA GLN A 406 -0.99 15.39 -17.12
C GLN A 406 -1.10 15.71 -15.61
N ILE A 407 -1.85 16.76 -15.26
CA ILE A 407 -2.18 17.07 -13.87
C ILE A 407 -3.10 16.00 -13.25
N ARG A 408 -4.05 15.44 -14.00
CA ARG A 408 -4.90 14.33 -13.55
C ARG A 408 -4.10 13.06 -13.24
N LEU A 409 -3.12 12.73 -14.10
CA LEU A 409 -2.20 11.62 -13.90
C LEU A 409 -1.32 11.82 -12.66
N LEU A 410 -0.68 13.00 -12.55
CA LEU A 410 0.17 13.42 -11.44
C LEU A 410 -0.56 13.38 -10.08
N ALA A 411 -1.78 13.93 -10.02
CA ALA A 411 -2.49 14.14 -8.76
C ALA A 411 -2.77 12.83 -8.01
N GLY A 412 -3.11 11.74 -8.71
CA GLY A 412 -3.38 10.46 -8.03
C GLY A 412 -3.70 9.27 -8.93
N GLU A 413 -4.02 9.50 -10.20
CA GLU A 413 -4.39 8.41 -11.12
C GLU A 413 -3.19 7.48 -11.41
N ASN A 414 -1.96 8.00 -11.39
CA ASN A 414 -0.75 7.19 -11.50
C ASN A 414 -0.55 6.25 -10.30
N ILE A 415 -0.65 6.73 -9.05
CA ILE A 415 -0.48 5.86 -7.88
C ILE A 415 -1.64 4.86 -7.76
N LEU A 416 -2.87 5.24 -8.12
CA LEU A 416 -4.01 4.31 -8.19
C LEU A 416 -3.86 3.26 -9.31
N ARG A 417 -3.24 3.62 -10.45
CA ARG A 417 -2.86 2.67 -11.52
C ARG A 417 -1.78 1.70 -11.04
N VAL A 418 -0.75 2.20 -10.38
CA VAL A 418 0.39 1.41 -9.87
C VAL A 418 -0.08 0.44 -8.80
N TRP A 419 -0.74 0.93 -7.76
CA TRP A 419 -1.26 0.11 -6.66
C TRP A 419 -2.25 -0.94 -7.18
N GLY A 420 -3.21 -0.53 -8.02
CA GLY A 420 -4.16 -1.44 -8.68
C GLY A 420 -3.56 -2.39 -9.71
N ASN A 421 -2.26 -2.28 -10.02
CA ASN A 421 -1.51 -3.29 -10.78
C ASN A 421 -0.67 -4.20 -9.87
N ILE A 422 -0.17 -3.68 -8.76
CA ILE A 422 0.51 -4.47 -7.71
C ILE A 422 -0.48 -5.47 -7.08
N GLU A 423 -1.72 -5.05 -6.80
CA GLU A 423 -2.84 -5.91 -6.40
C GLU A 423 -3.04 -7.09 -7.39
N LYS A 424 -3.03 -6.81 -8.70
CA LYS A 424 -3.20 -7.84 -9.75
C LYS A 424 -2.00 -8.77 -9.85
N SER A 425 -0.77 -8.26 -9.76
CA SER A 425 0.44 -9.09 -9.73
C SER A 425 0.39 -10.05 -8.53
N ALA A 426 0.02 -9.56 -7.35
CA ALA A 426 -0.11 -10.41 -6.16
C ALA A 426 -1.17 -11.51 -6.33
N MET A 427 -2.38 -11.16 -6.81
CA MET A 427 -3.42 -12.14 -7.13
C MET A 427 -2.93 -13.19 -8.14
N ALA A 428 -2.21 -12.78 -9.19
CA ALA A 428 -1.67 -13.68 -10.21
C ALA A 428 -0.58 -14.61 -9.65
N ILE A 429 0.33 -14.10 -8.82
CA ILE A 429 1.39 -14.89 -8.17
C ILE A 429 0.75 -15.89 -7.19
N GLN A 430 -0.18 -15.45 -6.33
CA GLN A 430 -0.89 -16.33 -5.40
C GLN A 430 -1.67 -17.44 -6.12
N ALA A 431 -2.27 -17.14 -7.28
CA ALA A 431 -3.00 -18.12 -8.10
C ALA A 431 -2.10 -19.23 -8.69
N THR A 432 -0.77 -19.06 -8.71
CA THR A 432 0.17 -20.15 -9.07
C THR A 432 0.34 -21.19 -7.94
N GLY A 433 -0.11 -20.87 -6.72
CA GLY A 433 0.15 -21.66 -5.52
C GLY A 433 1.48 -21.35 -4.81
N GLU A 434 2.22 -20.32 -5.26
CA GLU A 434 3.46 -19.85 -4.63
C GLU A 434 3.25 -19.58 -3.13
N LYS A 435 4.09 -20.23 -2.31
CA LYS A 435 4.01 -20.17 -0.85
C LYS A 435 4.62 -18.86 -0.31
N PRO A 436 4.23 -18.44 0.91
CA PRO A 436 4.96 -17.42 1.65
C PRO A 436 6.45 -17.75 1.73
N VAL A 437 7.30 -16.73 1.64
CA VAL A 437 8.74 -16.83 1.88
C VAL A 437 8.98 -17.23 3.35
N GLU A 438 9.80 -18.26 3.55
CA GLU A 438 10.19 -18.81 4.86
C GLU A 438 11.69 -18.62 5.12
N GLU A 439 12.42 -18.11 4.13
CA GLU A 439 13.82 -17.71 4.20
C GLU A 439 14.07 -16.61 5.26
N GLU A 440 15.17 -16.74 6.00
CA GLU A 440 15.51 -15.90 7.17
C GLU A 440 16.84 -15.15 7.00
N TYR A 441 17.13 -14.22 7.92
CA TYR A 441 18.43 -13.55 7.96
C TYR A 441 19.57 -14.55 8.21
N GLU A 442 20.68 -14.42 7.47
CA GLU A 442 21.74 -15.43 7.50
C GLU A 442 22.60 -15.42 8.78
N GLY A 443 22.46 -14.39 9.61
CA GLY A 443 23.06 -14.34 10.95
C GLY A 443 22.12 -14.80 12.07
N ARG A 444 21.00 -15.45 11.76
CA ARG A 444 19.96 -15.76 12.77
C ARG A 444 20.34 -16.87 13.74
N GLU A 445 20.25 -16.55 15.04
CA GLU A 445 20.46 -17.51 16.12
C GLU A 445 19.14 -18.02 16.69
N TRP A 446 18.82 -19.28 16.41
CA TRP A 446 17.66 -19.95 16.99
C TRP A 446 17.93 -20.39 18.43
N HIS A 447 17.43 -19.61 19.39
CA HIS A 447 17.36 -20.01 20.79
C HIS A 447 16.57 -21.31 20.94
N LYS A 448 17.21 -22.36 21.46
CA LYS A 448 16.54 -23.61 21.82
C LYS A 448 15.70 -23.37 23.08
N GLY A 449 14.55 -24.04 23.16
CA GLY A 449 13.70 -24.03 24.34
C GLY A 449 14.26 -24.92 25.46
N PHE A 450 13.38 -25.49 26.28
CA PHE A 450 13.79 -26.37 27.36
C PHE A 450 14.30 -27.71 26.82
N SER A 451 15.22 -28.36 27.55
CA SER A 451 15.75 -29.68 27.17
C SER A 451 14.68 -30.79 27.15
N THR A 452 13.52 -30.52 27.73
CA THR A 452 12.35 -31.38 27.82
C THR A 452 11.26 -31.05 26.77
N ASP A 453 11.48 -30.07 25.89
CA ASP A 453 10.50 -29.74 24.85
C ASP A 453 10.36 -30.89 23.83
N PRO A 454 9.13 -31.24 23.41
CA PRO A 454 8.87 -32.44 22.61
C PRO A 454 9.33 -32.30 21.15
N TYR A 455 10.05 -33.33 20.66
CA TYR A 455 10.55 -33.38 19.29
C TYR A 455 9.44 -33.69 18.28
N MET A 456 9.01 -32.67 17.53
CA MET A 456 7.97 -32.80 16.49
C MET A 456 8.38 -33.72 15.33
N LEU A 457 9.68 -33.81 15.03
CA LEU A 457 10.24 -34.56 13.89
C LEU A 457 11.28 -35.57 14.39
N ARG A 458 11.17 -36.83 13.96
CA ARG A 458 12.13 -37.89 14.34
C ARG A 458 13.57 -37.53 14.00
N GLY A 459 13.82 -36.88 12.86
CA GLY A 459 15.15 -36.39 12.50
C GLY A 459 15.75 -35.40 13.51
N GLY A 460 14.92 -34.55 14.11
CA GLY A 460 15.34 -33.61 15.17
C GLY A 460 15.68 -34.33 16.48
N LEU A 461 14.92 -35.35 16.85
CA LEU A 461 15.25 -36.22 17.99
C LEU A 461 16.56 -36.98 17.75
N GLU A 462 16.72 -37.59 16.56
CA GLU A 462 17.94 -38.29 16.18
C GLU A 462 19.17 -37.38 16.16
N GLU A 463 19.03 -36.13 15.73
CA GLU A 463 20.11 -35.15 15.74
C GLU A 463 20.42 -34.63 17.16
N ALA A 464 19.41 -34.40 18.00
CA ALA A 464 19.62 -34.07 19.40
C ALA A 464 20.35 -35.20 20.14
N LEU A 465 19.97 -36.46 19.89
CA LEU A 465 20.66 -37.65 20.41
C LEU A 465 22.12 -37.73 19.96
N LYS A 466 22.41 -37.53 18.67
CA LYS A 466 23.79 -37.49 18.13
C LYS A 466 24.62 -36.38 18.79
N ASN A 467 23.98 -35.27 19.16
CA ASN A 467 24.57 -34.14 19.87
C ASN A 467 24.55 -34.28 21.41
N GLY A 468 24.24 -35.47 21.95
CA GLY A 468 24.35 -35.78 23.37
C GLY A 468 23.19 -35.33 24.26
N ALA A 469 22.03 -34.99 23.68
CA ALA A 469 20.81 -34.77 24.45
C ALA A 469 20.41 -36.05 25.20
N LYS A 470 20.08 -35.92 26.49
CA LYS A 470 19.53 -37.02 27.29
C LYS A 470 18.03 -37.06 27.08
N ILE A 471 17.51 -38.25 26.80
CA ILE A 471 16.08 -38.52 26.87
C ILE A 471 15.68 -38.66 28.35
N GLU A 472 14.64 -37.95 28.75
CA GLU A 472 13.85 -38.28 29.95
C GLU A 472 12.73 -39.26 29.56
N GLU A 473 12.33 -40.15 30.47
CA GLU A 473 11.50 -41.32 30.13
C GLU A 473 10.15 -40.98 29.46
N ASP A 474 9.65 -39.76 29.65
CA ASP A 474 8.37 -39.27 29.12
C ASP A 474 8.43 -38.70 27.68
N ILE A 475 9.56 -38.73 26.96
CA ILE A 475 9.61 -38.25 25.57
C ILE A 475 8.79 -39.16 24.65
N PHE A 476 7.73 -38.56 24.08
CA PHE A 476 6.79 -39.19 23.14
C PHE A 476 7.40 -39.36 21.74
N ASP A 477 7.87 -40.57 21.43
CA ASP A 477 8.16 -41.02 20.06
C ASP A 477 6.98 -41.86 19.52
N LEU A 478 6.93 -42.05 18.20
CA LEU A 478 5.99 -42.97 17.55
C LEU A 478 6.79 -44.07 16.87
N ASP A 479 6.29 -45.31 16.90
CA ASP A 479 6.89 -46.40 16.12
C ASP A 479 6.55 -46.31 14.61
N ALA A 480 6.92 -47.34 13.83
CA ALA A 480 6.65 -47.37 12.39
C ALA A 480 5.15 -47.52 12.05
N GLU A 481 4.32 -47.92 13.02
CA GLU A 481 2.87 -48.03 12.90
C GLU A 481 2.12 -46.82 13.51
N GLY A 482 2.85 -45.80 13.98
CA GLY A 482 2.28 -44.58 14.56
C GLY A 482 1.77 -44.73 15.99
N ARG A 483 2.24 -45.75 16.74
CA ARG A 483 1.85 -45.97 18.14
C ARG A 483 2.84 -45.31 19.10
N PRO A 484 2.39 -44.76 20.24
CA PRO A 484 3.29 -44.17 21.24
C PRO A 484 4.35 -45.16 21.74
N LYS A 485 5.60 -44.74 21.68
CA LYS A 485 6.77 -45.47 22.14
C LYS A 485 7.43 -44.67 23.26
N ILE A 486 7.41 -45.25 24.46
CA ILE A 486 8.20 -44.76 25.60
C ILE A 486 9.68 -45.02 25.28
N LEU A 487 10.50 -43.99 25.33
CA LEU A 487 11.94 -44.06 25.10
C LEU A 487 12.68 -44.33 26.42
N SER A 488 12.48 -45.52 26.99
CA SER A 488 13.25 -45.98 28.16
C SER A 488 14.75 -46.06 27.85
N THR A 489 15.58 -45.60 28.79
CA THR A 489 17.06 -45.56 28.71
C THR A 489 17.72 -46.93 28.68
#